data_AF-A0A1C4J3N9-F1
#
_entry.id   AF-A0A1C4J3N9-F1
#
_cell.length_a   1.000
_cell.length_b   1.000
_cell.length_c   1.000
_cell.angle_alpha   90.00
_cell.angle_beta   90.00
_cell.angle_gamma   90.00
#
_symmetry.space_group_name_H-M   'P 1'
#
loop_
_entity.id
_entity.type
_entity.pdbx_description
1 polymer ?
#
loop_
_entity_poly.entity_id
_entity_poly.type
_entity_poly.pdbx_seq_one_letter_code
_entity_poly.pdbx_strand_id
1 'polypeptide(L)'
;MSRWDDLSAGAHKILASFDELDLADMAASYGAAIQRVRDLHRPVEHRGRTICVECSGWADGSTDNPPTEHPCATIQALGNEETT
;
A
#
# COMPACT_ATOMS: atom_id res chain seq x y z
N MET A 1 -27.87 28.80 3.10
CA MET A 1 -27.00 27.72 2.60
C MET A 1 -25.92 27.51 3.62
N SER A 2 -25.70 26.27 4.04
CA SER A 2 -24.70 25.93 5.05
C SER A 2 -23.32 25.86 4.40
N ARG A 3 -22.27 26.20 5.16
CA ARG A 3 -20.86 26.03 4.74
C ARG A 3 -20.57 24.59 4.27
N TRP A 4 -21.28 23.61 4.82
CA TRP A 4 -21.18 22.21 4.43
C TRP A 4 -21.80 21.90 3.06
N ASP A 5 -22.83 22.64 2.67
CA ASP A 5 -23.47 22.50 1.36
C ASP A 5 -22.55 23.02 0.24
N ASP A 6 -21.88 24.16 0.49
CA ASP A 6 -20.97 24.79 -0.46
C ASP A 6 -19.69 23.93 -0.70
N LEU A 7 -19.14 23.32 0.37
CA LEU A 7 -18.02 22.39 0.26
C LEU A 7 -18.41 21.12 -0.52
N SER A 8 -19.61 20.61 -0.29
CA SER A 8 -20.12 19.42 -0.98
C SER A 8 -20.38 19.69 -2.47
N ALA A 9 -20.92 20.85 -2.81
CA ALA A 9 -21.12 21.28 -4.20
C ALA A 9 -19.79 21.50 -4.93
N GLY A 10 -18.79 22.08 -4.26
CA GLY A 10 -17.44 22.25 -4.78
C GLY A 10 -16.76 20.90 -5.06
N ALA A 11 -16.87 19.94 -4.14
CA ALA A 11 -16.32 18.60 -4.31
C ALA A 11 -16.99 17.84 -5.48
N HIS A 12 -18.32 17.94 -5.61
CA HIS A 12 -19.05 17.34 -6.74
C HIS A 12 -18.59 17.90 -8.09
N LYS A 13 -18.32 19.21 -8.16
CA LYS A 13 -17.86 19.87 -9.40
C LYS A 13 -16.43 19.45 -9.78
N ILE A 14 -15.58 19.20 -8.79
CA ILE A 14 -14.21 18.69 -8.99
C ILE A 14 -14.26 17.24 -9.48
N LEU A 15 -15.04 16.38 -8.83
CA LEU A 15 -15.16 14.97 -9.25
C LEU A 15 -15.80 14.83 -10.64
N ALA A 16 -16.72 15.73 -11.01
CA ALA A 16 -17.34 15.75 -12.33
C ALA A 16 -16.40 16.26 -13.46
N SER A 17 -15.24 16.83 -13.13
CA SER A 17 -14.25 17.27 -14.14
C SER A 17 -13.17 16.22 -14.43
N PHE A 18 -13.12 15.13 -13.66
CA PHE A 18 -12.25 14.00 -13.97
C PHE A 18 -12.88 13.17 -15.07
N ASP A 19 -12.12 12.95 -16.15
CA ASP A 19 -12.55 12.06 -17.23
C ASP A 19 -12.03 10.61 -17.03
N GLU A 20 -12.42 9.71 -17.92
CA GLU A 20 -12.03 8.30 -17.85
C GLU A 20 -10.51 8.09 -17.94
N LEU A 21 -9.79 9.00 -18.63
CA LEU A 21 -8.33 8.94 -18.73
C LEU A 21 -7.69 9.36 -17.41
N ASP A 22 -8.19 10.40 -16.76
CA ASP A 22 -7.71 10.82 -15.44
C ASP A 22 -7.92 9.72 -14.39
N LEU A 23 -9.04 8.98 -14.45
CA LEU A 23 -9.29 7.84 -13.56
C LEU A 23 -8.32 6.68 -13.85
N ALA A 24 -8.05 6.39 -15.12
CA ALA A 24 -7.14 5.32 -15.51
C ALA A 24 -5.69 5.61 -15.08
N ASP A 25 -5.22 6.85 -15.27
CA ASP A 25 -3.88 7.28 -14.85
C ASP A 25 -3.73 7.24 -13.33
N MET A 26 -4.78 7.62 -12.60
CA MET A 26 -4.81 7.52 -11.15
C MET A 26 -4.75 6.05 -10.69
N ALA A 27 -5.56 5.17 -11.29
CA ALA A 27 -5.54 3.73 -10.98
C ALA A 27 -4.17 3.09 -11.28
N ALA A 28 -3.54 3.44 -12.41
CA ALA A 28 -2.20 2.98 -12.75
C ALA A 28 -1.16 3.45 -11.73
N SER A 29 -1.26 4.71 -11.29
CA SER A 29 -0.38 5.28 -10.27
C SER A 29 -0.53 4.58 -8.91
N TYR A 30 -1.76 4.24 -8.51
CA TYR A 30 -2.01 3.46 -7.31
C TYR A 30 -1.45 2.04 -7.41
N GLY A 31 -1.69 1.34 -8.52
CA GLY A 31 -1.14 0.01 -8.76
C GLY A 31 0.40 0.00 -8.70
N ALA A 32 1.05 0.99 -9.32
CA ALA A 32 2.50 1.15 -9.25
C ALA A 32 3.00 1.42 -7.81
N ALA A 33 2.25 2.18 -7.01
CA ALA A 33 2.59 2.42 -5.61
C ALA A 33 2.48 1.15 -4.77
N ILE A 34 1.41 0.37 -4.94
CA ILE A 34 1.22 -0.92 -4.26
C ILE A 34 2.35 -1.89 -4.63
N GLN A 35 2.71 -1.97 -5.92
CA GLN A 35 3.79 -2.85 -6.36
C GLN A 35 5.14 -2.45 -5.73
N ARG A 36 5.44 -1.15 -5.64
CA ARG A 36 6.67 -0.68 -4.96
C ARG A 36 6.71 -1.10 -3.49
N VAL A 37 5.58 -1.11 -2.78
CA VAL A 37 5.52 -1.60 -1.39
C VAL A 37 5.77 -3.11 -1.34
N ARG A 38 5.16 -3.87 -2.26
CA ARG A 38 5.41 -5.32 -2.36
C ARG A 38 6.88 -5.64 -2.64
N ASP A 39 7.49 -4.93 -3.57
CA ASP A 39 8.89 -5.10 -3.95
C ASP A 39 9.86 -4.71 -2.82
N LEU A 40 9.48 -3.69 -2.02
CA LEU A 40 10.25 -3.29 -0.86
C LEU A 40 10.26 -4.38 0.20
N HIS A 41 9.14 -5.06 0.47
CA HIS A 41 9.03 -6.05 1.55
C HIS A 41 9.45 -7.46 1.08
N ARG A 42 10.75 -7.73 1.15
CA ARG A 42 11.35 -8.94 0.57
C ARG A 42 11.36 -10.10 1.58
N PRO A 43 11.07 -11.33 1.14
CA PRO A 43 11.19 -12.52 1.99
C PRO A 43 12.66 -12.97 2.09
N VAL A 44 13.06 -13.46 3.28
CA VAL A 44 14.33 -14.16 3.49
C VAL A 44 14.18 -15.31 4.47
N GLU A 45 14.95 -16.38 4.29
CA GLU A 45 15.01 -17.49 5.25
C GLU A 45 15.88 -17.13 6.46
N HIS A 46 15.32 -17.25 7.65
CA HIS A 46 16.01 -17.06 8.92
C HIS A 46 15.61 -18.14 9.92
N ARG A 47 16.58 -18.97 10.32
CA ARG A 47 16.40 -20.02 11.35
C ARG A 47 15.19 -20.93 11.08
N GLY A 48 14.98 -21.31 9.82
CA GLY A 48 13.91 -22.22 9.39
C GLY A 48 12.52 -21.58 9.27
N ARG A 49 12.46 -20.26 9.16
CA ARG A 49 11.22 -19.49 8.92
C ARG A 49 11.48 -18.43 7.87
N THR A 50 10.49 -18.12 7.05
CA THR A 50 10.53 -16.99 6.13
C THR A 50 10.11 -15.71 6.86
N ILE A 51 10.98 -14.70 6.86
CA ILE A 51 10.75 -13.40 7.49
C ILE A 51 10.81 -12.27 6.47
N CYS A 52 10.21 -11.14 6.79
CA CYS A 52 10.31 -9.92 6.00
C CYS A 52 11.62 -9.21 6.33
N VAL A 53 12.48 -9.01 5.32
CA VAL A 53 13.81 -8.38 5.47
C VAL A 53 13.69 -7.00 6.10
N GLU A 54 12.81 -6.17 5.54
CA GLU A 54 12.71 -4.76 5.87
C GLU A 54 12.03 -4.54 7.23
N CYS A 55 11.01 -5.33 7.57
CA CYS A 55 10.37 -5.26 8.89
C CYS A 55 11.30 -5.79 10.00
N SER A 56 12.06 -6.85 9.71
CA SER A 56 12.94 -7.47 10.70
C SER A 56 14.28 -6.76 10.85
N GLY A 57 14.59 -5.77 9.99
CA GLY A 57 15.92 -5.16 9.94
C GLY A 57 16.99 -6.21 9.64
N TRP A 58 16.74 -7.08 8.65
CA TRP A 58 17.65 -8.16 8.32
C TRP A 58 18.86 -7.65 7.53
N ALA A 59 20.06 -7.90 8.07
CA ALA A 59 21.34 -7.65 7.41
C ALA A 59 22.36 -8.71 7.85
N ASP A 60 23.17 -9.19 6.90
CA ASP A 60 24.34 -10.06 7.14
C ASP A 60 24.11 -11.28 8.04
N GLY A 61 22.91 -11.89 8.00
CA GLY A 61 22.59 -13.08 8.79
C GLY A 61 21.95 -12.80 10.16
N SER A 62 21.69 -11.53 10.49
CA SER A 62 21.09 -11.10 11.76
C SER A 62 19.91 -10.14 11.55
N THR A 63 19.09 -10.00 12.57
CA THR A 63 17.95 -9.05 12.62
C THR A 63 18.21 -7.98 13.67
N ASP A 64 18.00 -6.71 13.32
CA ASP A 64 18.03 -5.59 14.28
C ASP A 64 16.72 -5.49 15.10
N ASN A 65 15.63 -6.04 14.57
CA ASN A 65 14.32 -6.09 15.22
C ASN A 65 13.90 -7.54 15.50
N PRO A 66 12.82 -7.78 16.30
CA PRO A 66 12.21 -9.09 16.37
C PRO A 66 11.87 -9.64 14.96
N PRO A 67 12.19 -10.92 14.66
CA PRO A 67 11.90 -11.50 13.36
C PRO A 67 10.41 -11.42 13.04
N THR A 68 10.07 -10.71 11.96
CA THR A 68 8.69 -10.51 11.51
C THR A 68 8.39 -11.49 10.38
N GLU A 69 7.36 -12.33 10.56
CA GLU A 69 6.96 -13.33 9.57
C GLU A 69 6.58 -12.69 8.22
N HIS A 70 6.91 -13.37 7.12
CA HIS A 70 6.46 -13.00 5.78
C HIS A 70 5.34 -13.97 5.31
N PRO A 71 4.19 -13.50 4.80
CA PRO A 71 3.86 -12.09 4.53
C PRO A 71 3.59 -11.30 5.81
N CYS A 72 4.19 -10.12 5.94
CA CYS A 72 4.01 -9.27 7.11
C CYS A 72 2.67 -8.52 7.06
N ALA A 73 2.26 -7.90 8.18
CA ALA A 73 0.98 -7.20 8.30
C ALA A 73 0.74 -6.17 7.17
N THR A 74 1.78 -5.45 6.73
CA THR A 74 1.69 -4.51 5.60
C THR A 74 1.30 -5.22 4.30
N ILE A 75 1.94 -6.34 3.98
CA ILE A 75 1.66 -7.10 2.75
C ILE A 75 0.30 -7.80 2.83
N GLN A 76 -0.07 -8.28 4.02
CA GLN A 76 -1.41 -8.84 4.26
C GLN A 76 -2.50 -7.79 4.06
N ALA A 77 -2.31 -6.56 4.55
CA ALA A 77 -3.28 -5.48 4.37
C ALA A 77 -3.53 -5.16 2.89
N LEU A 78 -2.47 -5.12 2.07
CA LEU A 78 -2.58 -4.90 0.62
C LEU A 78 -3.31 -6.03 -0.11
N GLY A 79 -3.28 -7.26 0.41
CA GLY A 79 -4.01 -8.38 -0.18
C GLY A 79 -5.53 -8.34 0.08
N ASN A 80 -5.94 -7.73 1.19
CA ASN A 80 -7.36 -7.67 1.57
C ASN A 80 -8.14 -6.62 0.75
N GLU A 81 -7.46 -5.56 0.29
CA GLU A 81 -8.06 -4.47 -0.50
C GLU A 81 -8.44 -4.88 -1.94
N GLU A 82 -7.90 -5.97 -2.49
CA GLU A 82 -8.25 -6.48 -3.83
C GLU A 82 -9.56 -7.32 -3.85
N THR A 83 -10.11 -7.66 -2.68
CA THR A 83 -11.27 -8.59 -2.55
C THR A 83 -12.57 -7.93 -2.10
N THR A 84 -12.61 -6.61 -1.92
CA THR A 84 -13.83 -5.85 -1.56
C THR A 84 -14.15 -4.83 -2.63
#